data_AF-A0A535UZA0-F1
#
_entry.id   AF-A0A535UZA0-F1
#
_cell.length_a   1.000
_cell.length_b   1.000
_cell.length_c   1.000
_cell.angle_alpha   90.00
_cell.angle_beta   90.00
_cell.angle_gamma   90.00
#
_symmetry.space_group_name_H-M   'P 1'
#
loop_
_entity.id
_entity.type
_entity.pdbx_description
1 polymer ?
#
loop_
_entity_poly.entity_id
_entity_poly.type
_entity_poly.pdbx_seq_one_letter_code
_entity_poly.pdbx_strand_id
1 'polypeptide(L)'
;MGIAIANMINIFDPARVLICGDGLRVGNLLLEPLRAAIPIHSFGPFPPISPIVHPIDETNWTRGAASLILREIFQPPIYESEEPLAIDELLSQASSLHRRKG
;
A
#
# COMPACT_ATOMS: atom_id res chain seq x y z
N MET A 1 5.16 18.22 3.59
CA MET A 1 5.16 16.84 3.05
C MET A 1 6.53 16.19 3.14
N GLY A 2 7.60 16.75 2.56
CA GLY A 2 8.95 16.17 2.67
C GLY A 2 9.44 15.95 4.11
N ILE A 3 9.19 16.90 5.03
CA ILE A 3 9.48 16.73 6.48
C ILE A 3 8.75 15.53 7.09
N ALA A 4 7.46 15.36 6.76
CA ALA A 4 6.68 14.24 7.29
C ALA A 4 7.23 12.89 6.80
N ILE A 5 7.66 12.82 5.54
CA ILE A 5 8.32 11.63 4.98
C ILE A 5 9.69 11.41 5.66
N ALA A 6 10.47 12.46 5.89
CA ALA A 6 11.74 12.36 6.60
C ALA A 6 11.55 11.82 8.04
N ASN A 7 10.49 12.24 8.73
CA ASN A 7 10.13 11.69 10.04
C ASN A 7 9.80 10.20 9.96
N MET A 8 9.03 9.77 8.96
CA MET A 8 8.75 8.34 8.73
C MET A 8 10.04 7.55 8.44
N ILE A 9 10.95 8.12 7.64
CA ILE A 9 12.27 7.53 7.39
C ILE A 9 13.04 7.36 8.70
N ASN A 10 13.09 8.39 9.55
CA ASN A 10 13.80 8.35 10.82
C ASN A 10 13.22 7.33 11.81
N ILE A 11 11.91 7.07 11.75
CA ILE A 11 11.22 6.13 12.65
C ILE A 11 11.38 4.68 12.17
N PHE A 12 11.25 4.44 10.86
CA PHE A 12 11.13 3.09 10.32
C PHE A 12 12.39 2.55 9.65
N ASP A 13 13.39 3.40 9.36
CA ASP A 13 14.59 3.07 8.58
C ASP A 13 14.29 2.20 7.35
N PRO A 14 13.36 2.62 6.47
CA PRO A 14 12.89 1.75 5.40
C PRO A 14 13.94 1.63 4.30
N ALA A 15 14.03 0.46 3.67
CA ALA A 15 14.91 0.29 2.51
C ALA A 15 14.53 1.18 1.31
N ARG A 16 13.23 1.51 1.15
CA ARG A 16 12.68 2.32 0.05
C ARG A 16 11.44 3.09 0.50
N VAL A 17 11.19 4.23 -0.14
CA VAL A 17 9.94 4.99 0.01
C VAL A 17 9.23 5.06 -1.34
N LEU A 18 7.98 4.58 -1.37
CA LEU A 18 7.09 4.67 -2.52
C LEU A 18 6.02 5.74 -2.25
N ILE A 19 5.84 6.67 -3.19
CA ILE A 19 4.80 7.68 -3.13
C ILE A 19 3.82 7.42 -4.27
N CYS A 20 2.55 7.22 -3.92
CA CYS A 20 1.43 7.00 -4.83
C CYS A 20 0.29 7.98 -4.50
N GLY A 21 -0.59 8.25 -5.47
CA GLY A 21 -1.79 9.06 -5.25
C GLY A 21 -2.02 10.14 -6.32
N ASP A 22 -3.27 10.57 -6.46
CA ASP A 22 -3.69 11.56 -7.47
C ASP A 22 -3.02 12.93 -7.29
N GLY A 23 -2.62 13.28 -6.06
CA GLY A 23 -1.89 14.51 -5.76
C GLY A 23 -0.53 14.62 -6.47
N LEU A 24 0.00 13.50 -6.98
CA LEU A 24 1.26 13.47 -7.74
C LEU A 24 1.13 14.06 -9.15
N ARG A 25 -0.10 14.30 -9.65
CA ARG A 25 -0.35 14.92 -10.96
C ARG A 25 0.18 16.36 -11.06
N VAL A 26 0.39 17.02 -9.92
CA VAL A 26 1.04 18.34 -9.82
C VAL A 26 2.53 18.27 -10.23
N GLY A 27 3.09 17.06 -10.31
CA GLY A 27 4.40 16.80 -10.87
C GLY A 27 5.52 17.51 -10.10
N ASN A 28 6.47 18.08 -10.83
CA ASN A 28 7.70 18.63 -10.25
C ASN A 28 7.46 19.80 -9.28
N LEU A 29 6.35 20.54 -9.41
CA LEU A 29 5.98 21.58 -8.45
C LEU A 29 5.77 21.02 -7.03
N LEU A 30 5.33 19.76 -6.91
CA LEU A 30 5.22 19.06 -5.64
C LEU A 30 6.48 18.23 -5.34
N LEU A 31 7.01 17.54 -6.35
CA LEU A 31 8.05 16.52 -6.16
C LEU A 31 9.43 17.11 -5.85
N GLU A 32 9.80 18.23 -6.48
CA GLU A 32 11.11 18.87 -6.23
C GLU A 32 11.26 19.35 -4.78
N PRO A 33 10.34 20.18 -4.22
CA PRO A 33 10.47 20.60 -2.83
C PRO A 33 10.37 19.42 -1.85
N LEU A 34 9.64 18.35 -2.21
CA LEU A 34 9.58 17.13 -1.42
C LEU A 34 10.93 16.40 -1.38
N ARG A 35 11.57 16.19 -2.55
CA ARG A 35 12.88 15.55 -2.67
C ARG A 35 13.97 16.36 -1.99
N ALA A 36 13.91 17.69 -2.07
CA ALA A 36 14.89 18.58 -1.43
C ALA A 36 14.80 18.56 0.10
N ALA A 37 13.58 18.47 0.66
CA ALA A 37 13.39 18.52 2.11
C ALA A 37 13.79 17.23 2.83
N ILE A 38 13.64 16.06 2.20
CA ILE A 38 13.97 14.76 2.82
C ILE A 38 15.41 14.68 3.36
N PRO A 39 16.47 14.90 2.56
CA PRO A 39 17.86 14.81 3.05
C PRO A 39 18.19 15.81 4.15
N ILE A 40 17.51 16.96 4.20
CA ILE A 40 17.75 18.00 5.22
C ILE A 40 17.21 17.57 6.59
N HIS A 41 16.17 16.72 6.60
CA HIS A 41 15.44 16.34 7.81
C HIS A 41 15.55 14.85 8.17
N SER A 42 16.27 14.07 7.37
CA SER A 42 16.63 12.69 7.70
C SER A 42 17.94 12.65 8.47
N PHE A 43 18.05 11.75 9.45
CA PHE A 43 19.24 11.55 10.26
C PHE A 43 19.83 10.15 10.04
N GLY A 44 21.12 9.99 10.31
CA GLY A 44 21.80 8.70 10.26
C GLY A 44 22.95 8.64 9.24
N PRO A 45 23.70 7.53 9.22
CA PRO A 45 24.91 7.39 8.39
C PRO A 45 24.62 7.01 6.93
N PHE A 46 23.36 6.71 6.58
CA PHE A 46 23.00 6.18 5.28
C PHE A 46 22.78 7.29 4.24
N PRO A 47 22.99 7.00 2.94
CA PRO A 47 22.63 7.93 1.88
C PRO A 47 21.15 8.31 1.95
N PRO A 48 20.79 9.56 1.60
CA PRO A 48 19.41 9.97 1.59
C PRO A 48 18.55 9.08 0.69
N ILE A 49 17.42 8.61 1.22
CA ILE A 49 16.47 7.81 0.44
C ILE A 49 15.78 8.74 -0.57
N SER A 50 15.97 8.45 -1.85
CA SER A 50 15.23 9.11 -2.92
C SER A 50 13.87 8.42 -3.11
N PRO A 51 12.73 9.13 -2.93
CA PRO A 51 11.43 8.52 -3.11
C PRO A 51 11.17 8.11 -4.55
N ILE A 52 10.56 6.95 -4.72
CA ILE A 52 10.05 6.46 -6.00
C ILE A 52 8.62 6.96 -6.15
N VAL A 53 8.33 7.61 -7.26
CA VAL A 53 6.98 8.08 -7.60
C VAL A 53 6.36 7.01 -8.47
N HIS A 54 5.27 6.41 -8.01
CA HIS A 54 4.57 5.38 -8.77
C HIS A 54 3.19 5.89 -9.18
N PRO A 55 2.94 6.03 -10.49
CA PRO A 55 1.63 6.40 -10.98
C PRO A 55 0.66 5.26 -10.67
N ILE A 56 -0.46 5.60 -10.05
CA ILE A 56 -1.56 4.67 -9.82
C ILE A 56 -2.74 5.07 -10.70
N ASP A 57 -3.47 4.07 -11.16
CA ASP A 57 -4.77 4.20 -11.80
C ASP A 57 -5.87 3.59 -10.91
N GLU A 58 -7.12 3.72 -11.33
CA GLU A 58 -8.27 3.14 -10.61
C GLU A 58 -8.14 1.62 -10.43
N THR A 59 -7.49 0.92 -11.36
CA THR A 59 -7.34 -0.53 -11.30
C THR A 59 -6.35 -0.97 -10.22
N ASN A 60 -5.40 -0.12 -9.83
CA ASN A 60 -4.45 -0.42 -8.75
C ASN A 60 -5.17 -0.59 -7.40
N TRP A 61 -6.20 0.23 -7.14
CA TRP A 61 -7.03 0.09 -5.94
C TRP A 61 -7.81 -1.22 -5.94
N THR A 62 -8.44 -1.56 -7.07
CA THR A 62 -9.16 -2.84 -7.25
C THR A 62 -8.23 -4.04 -7.09
N ARG A 63 -7.00 -3.98 -7.63
CA ARG A 63 -5.98 -5.01 -7.47
C ARG A 63 -5.53 -5.14 -6.02
N GLY A 64 -5.39 -4.03 -5.30
CA GLY A 64 -5.11 -4.03 -3.86
C GLY A 64 -6.21 -4.70 -3.05
N ALA A 65 -7.48 -4.48 -3.39
CA ALA A 65 -8.59 -5.19 -2.74
C ALA A 65 -8.58 -6.69 -3.06
N ALA A 66 -8.37 -7.06 -4.33
CA ALA A 66 -8.28 -8.46 -4.74
C ALA A 66 -7.09 -9.19 -4.10
N SER A 67 -5.97 -8.50 -3.87
CA SER A 67 -4.79 -9.11 -3.24
C SER A 67 -5.03 -9.49 -1.78
N LEU A 68 -5.97 -8.86 -1.07
CA LEU A 68 -6.37 -9.28 0.27
C LEU A 68 -7.04 -10.66 0.25
N ILE A 69 -7.91 -10.90 -0.73
CA ILE A 69 -8.58 -12.20 -0.92
C ILE A 69 -7.54 -13.26 -1.34
N LEU A 70 -6.65 -12.92 -2.27
CA LEU A 70 -5.57 -13.82 -2.68
C LEU A 70 -4.65 -14.14 -1.50
N ARG A 71 -4.33 -13.16 -0.65
CA ARG A 71 -3.51 -13.38 0.54
C ARG A 71 -4.16 -14.40 1.46
N GLU A 72 -5.47 -14.32 1.67
CA GLU A 72 -6.22 -15.27 2.49
C GLU A 72 -6.16 -16.70 1.93
N ILE A 73 -6.39 -16.86 0.63
CA ILE A 73 -6.37 -18.18 -0.04
C ILE A 73 -4.99 -18.83 0.00
N PHE A 74 -3.94 -18.02 -0.17
CA PHE A 74 -2.57 -18.51 -0.32
C PHE A 74 -1.72 -18.36 0.95
N GLN A 75 -2.31 -17.96 2.09
CA GLN A 75 -1.56 -17.84 3.33
C GLN A 75 -1.15 -19.23 3.82
N PRO A 76 0.14 -19.49 4.12
CA PRO A 76 0.54 -20.76 4.68
C PRO A 76 -0.17 -20.99 6.04
N PRO A 77 -0.62 -22.22 6.36
CA PRO A 77 -1.34 -22.54 7.59
C PRO A 77 -0.38 -22.65 8.79
N ILE A 78 0.49 -21.66 8.94
CA ILE A 78 1.44 -21.56 10.07
C ILE A 78 0.88 -20.71 11.22
N TYR A 79 -0.24 -20.03 10.97
CA TYR A 79 -1.06 -19.35 11.97
C TYR A 79 -2.47 -19.94 11.86
N GLU A 80 -2.74 -21.02 12.59
CA GLU A 80 -4.11 -21.53 12.73
C GLU A 80 -4.88 -20.56 13.65
N SER A 81 -5.79 -19.79 13.09
CA SER A 81 -6.86 -19.12 13.85
C SER A 81 -8.13 -19.95 13.71
N GLU A 82 -8.83 -20.21 14.82
CA GLU A 82 -10.13 -20.91 14.79
C GLU A 82 -11.25 -20.08 14.15
N GLU A 83 -10.98 -18.84 13.75
CA GLU A 83 -11.95 -18.01 13.04
C GLU A 83 -12.10 -18.49 11.59
N PRO A 84 -13.36 -18.71 11.13
CA PRO A 84 -13.61 -19.07 9.75
C PRO A 84 -13.10 -17.96 8.81
N LEU A 85 -12.46 -18.37 7.72
CA LEU A 85 -11.90 -17.43 6.75
C LEU A 85 -13.05 -16.57 6.20
N ALA A 86 -12.84 -15.25 6.10
CA ALA A 86 -13.86 -14.33 5.58
C ALA A 86 -14.31 -14.71 4.15
N ILE A 87 -13.50 -15.48 3.42
CA ILE A 87 -13.83 -16.01 2.10
C ILE A 87 -14.94 -17.06 2.13
N ASP A 88 -15.07 -17.86 3.18
CA ASP A 88 -16.09 -18.90 3.27
C ASP A 88 -17.49 -18.28 3.34
N GLU A 89 -17.62 -17.17 4.07
CA GLU A 89 -18.85 -16.39 4.15
C GLU A 89 -19.16 -15.71 2.82
N LEU A 90 -18.15 -15.17 2.14
CA LEU A 90 -18.30 -14.50 0.85
C LEU A 90 -18.73 -15.49 -0.27
N LEU A 91 -18.16 -16.69 -0.28
CA LEU A 91 -18.51 -17.78 -1.21
C LEU A 91 -19.93 -18.32 -0.92
N SER A 92 -20.32 -18.42 0.35
CA SER A 92 -21.69 -18.74 0.76
C SER A 92 -22.69 -17.69 0.27
N GLN A 93 -22.36 -16.40 0.41
CA GLN A 93 -23.22 -15.31 -0.08
C GLN A 93 -23.32 -15.30 -1.61
N ALA A 94 -22.20 -15.46 -2.33
CA ALA A 94 -22.18 -15.49 -3.79
C ALA A 94 -22.99 -16.65 -4.38
N SER A 95 -22.89 -17.84 -3.78
CA SER A 95 -23.69 -19.00 -4.18
C SER A 95 -25.18 -18.81 -3.87
N SER A 96 -25.53 -18.14 -2.76
CA SER A 96 -26.92 -17.79 -2.44
C SER A 96 -27.55 -16.77 -3.41
N LEU A 97 -26.76 -15.80 -3.89
CA LEU A 97 -27.19 -14.79 -4.87
C LEU A 97 -27.45 -15.40 -6.25
N HIS A 98 -26.65 -16.40 -6.64
CA HIS A 98 -26.84 -17.14 -7.89
C HIS A 98 -28.13 -17.98 -7.88
N ARG A 99 -28.50 -18.52 -6.71
CA ARG A 99 -29.71 -19.36 -6.53
C ARG A 99 -31.02 -18.58 -6.52
N ARG A 100 -30.99 -17.26 -6.29
CA ARG A 100 -32.16 -16.37 -6.30
C ARG A 100 -32.54 -15.82 -7.68
N LYS A 101 -31.70 -16.02 -8.69
CA LYS A 101 -31.92 -15.55 -10.07
C LYS A 101 -32.39 -16.63 -11.05
N GLY A 102 -32.65 -17.85 -10.57
CA GLY A 102 -33.18 -18.97 -11.35
C GLY A 102 -34.64 -19.27 -11.02
#